data_AF-A0A6I5NJH7-F1
#
_entry.id   AF-A0A6I5NJH7-F1
#
_cell.length_a   1.000
_cell.length_b   1.000
_cell.length_c   1.000
_cell.angle_alpha   90.00
_cell.angle_beta   90.00
_cell.angle_gamma   90.00
#
_symmetry.space_group_name_H-M   'P 1'
#
loop_
_entity.id
_entity.type
_entity.pdbx_description
1 polymer ?
#
loop_
_entity_poly.entity_id
_entity_poly.type
_entity_poly.pdbx_seq_one_letter_code
_entity_poly.pdbx_strand_id
1 'polypeptide(L)'
;MPPVSHPFKKGLLVILMNYNDHAPPHVHVKYQNDVRSYRIEIKTRQWMKPGQILSPKLKRMVESWVEAHEKELLEQWQNAMNNEPIEIVG
;
A
#
# COMPACT_ATOMS: atom_id res chain seq x y z
N MET A 1 -5.61 -3.15 -9.57
CA MET A 1 -4.91 -3.19 -8.26
C MET A 1 -5.79 -3.94 -7.27
N PRO A 2 -5.54 -5.23 -7.00
CA PRO A 2 -6.21 -5.92 -5.90
C PRO A 2 -5.85 -5.30 -4.54
N PRO A 3 -6.72 -5.48 -3.53
CA PRO A 3 -6.36 -5.22 -2.14
C PRO A 3 -5.29 -6.20 -1.67
N VAL A 4 -4.37 -5.68 -0.86
CA VAL A 4 -3.35 -6.45 -0.13
C VAL A 4 -3.55 -6.30 1.39
N SER A 5 -4.59 -5.57 1.83
CA SER A 5 -4.97 -5.46 3.22
C SER A 5 -6.48 -5.63 3.41
N HIS A 6 -6.89 -6.05 4.59
CA HIS A 6 -8.27 -5.84 5.04
C HIS A 6 -8.59 -4.33 5.11
N PRO A 7 -9.86 -3.90 4.94
CA PRO A 7 -10.22 -2.49 5.06
C PRO A 7 -10.08 -1.95 6.50
N PHE A 8 -9.45 -0.80 6.64
CA PHE A 8 -9.33 -0.07 7.90
C PHE A 8 -10.40 1.02 8.02
N LYS A 9 -10.50 1.64 9.20
CA LYS A 9 -11.30 2.88 9.43
C LYS A 9 -12.73 2.80 8.88
N LYS A 10 -13.47 1.74 9.23
CA LYS A 10 -14.84 1.50 8.72
C LYS A 10 -14.91 1.43 7.19
N GLY A 11 -13.91 0.82 6.55
CA GLY A 11 -13.85 0.65 5.10
C GLY A 11 -13.30 1.84 4.33
N LEU A 12 -12.89 2.91 5.01
CA LEU A 12 -12.43 4.14 4.37
C LEU A 12 -10.97 4.09 3.93
N LEU A 13 -10.18 3.11 4.37
CA LEU A 13 -8.79 2.97 3.95
C LEU A 13 -8.53 1.52 3.55
N VAL A 14 -7.87 1.33 2.40
CA VAL A 14 -7.45 0.01 1.91
C VAL A 14 -6.08 0.17 1.27
N ILE A 15 -5.19 -0.78 1.52
CA ILE A 15 -3.89 -0.83 0.86
C ILE A 15 -4.00 -1.79 -0.32
N LEU A 16 -3.49 -1.35 -1.46
CA LEU A 16 -3.63 -2.01 -2.74
C LEU A 16 -2.24 -2.26 -3.33
N MET A 17 -2.14 -3.27 -4.19
CA MET A 17 -0.93 -3.56 -4.94
C MET A 17 -1.25 -3.67 -6.43
N ASN A 18 -0.33 -3.27 -7.30
CA ASN A 18 -0.53 -3.28 -8.74
C ASN A 18 0.45 -4.23 -9.41
N TYR A 19 -0.06 -5.09 -10.28
CA TYR A 19 0.73 -5.98 -11.12
C TYR A 19 1.63 -5.23 -12.12
N ASN A 20 1.19 -4.05 -12.56
CA ASN A 20 1.89 -3.24 -13.56
C ASN A 20 2.75 -2.13 -12.94
N ASP A 21 3.08 -2.20 -11.64
CA ASP A 21 3.98 -1.23 -11.01
C ASP A 21 5.45 -1.47 -11.40
N HIS A 22 6.30 -0.55 -10.98
CA HIS A 22 7.75 -0.59 -11.19
C HIS A 22 8.49 -0.34 -9.88
N ALA A 23 9.74 -0.77 -9.83
CA ALA A 23 10.62 -0.53 -8.68
C ALA A 23 10.72 0.99 -8.34
N PRO A 24 10.90 1.34 -7.05
CA PRO A 24 11.08 0.45 -5.90
C PRO A 24 9.77 -0.22 -5.44
N PRO A 25 9.83 -1.29 -4.64
CA PRO A 25 8.65 -1.93 -4.06
C PRO A 25 7.78 -0.94 -3.27
N HIS A 26 6.53 -0.79 -3.67
CA HIS A 26 5.60 0.16 -3.05
C HIS A 26 4.17 -0.38 -3.02
N VAL A 27 3.36 0.22 -2.17
CA VAL A 27 1.90 -0.02 -2.13
C VAL A 27 1.14 1.27 -2.40
N HIS A 28 -0.08 1.12 -2.91
CA HIS A 28 -1.01 2.22 -3.10
C HIS A 28 -1.96 2.29 -1.92
N VAL A 29 -2.30 3.49 -1.50
CA VAL A 29 -3.22 3.73 -0.38
C VAL A 29 -4.49 4.33 -0.93
N LYS A 30 -5.57 3.55 -0.90
CA LYS A 30 -6.91 4.07 -1.15
C LYS A 30 -7.43 4.70 0.13
N TYR A 31 -7.76 5.98 0.09
CA TYR A 31 -8.48 6.66 1.17
C TYR A 31 -9.78 7.26 0.63
N GLN A 32 -10.90 6.87 1.21
CA GLN A 32 -12.25 7.17 0.72
C GLN A 32 -12.39 6.72 -0.75
N ASN A 33 -12.60 7.68 -1.66
CA ASN A 33 -12.75 7.45 -3.10
C ASN A 33 -11.46 7.74 -3.88
N ASP A 34 -10.36 8.12 -3.23
CA ASP A 34 -9.09 8.43 -3.90
C ASP A 34 -8.12 7.25 -3.82
N VAL A 35 -7.80 6.69 -4.98
CA VAL A 35 -6.84 5.60 -5.18
C VAL A 35 -5.54 6.05 -5.84
N ARG A 36 -5.50 7.25 -6.46
CA ARG A 36 -4.41 7.63 -7.40
C ARG A 36 -3.33 8.47 -6.74
N SER A 37 -3.64 9.05 -5.59
CA SER A 37 -2.80 10.09 -5.01
C SER A 37 -1.75 9.60 -4.03
N TYR A 38 -1.75 8.34 -3.60
CA TYR A 38 -0.96 7.94 -2.43
C TYR A 38 -0.21 6.65 -2.66
N ARG A 39 1.12 6.76 -2.70
CA ARG A 39 2.05 5.64 -2.78
C ARG A 39 3.08 5.75 -1.68
N ILE A 40 3.45 4.62 -1.10
CA ILE A 40 4.47 4.54 -0.06
C ILE A 40 5.40 3.37 -0.39
N GLU A 41 6.70 3.65 -0.40
CA GLU A 41 7.72 2.63 -0.59
C GLU A 41 7.78 1.72 0.65
N ILE A 42 7.79 0.40 0.43
CA ILE A 42 7.65 -0.60 1.51
C ILE A 42 8.85 -0.54 2.47
N LYS A 43 10.08 -0.46 1.93
CA LYS A 43 11.32 -0.53 2.73
C LYS A 43 11.68 0.76 3.46
N THR A 44 11.33 1.91 2.90
CA THR A 44 11.75 3.21 3.46
C THR A 44 10.60 3.92 4.16
N ARG A 45 9.35 3.48 3.92
CA ARG A 45 8.11 4.18 4.31
C ARG A 45 8.05 5.61 3.78
N GLN A 46 8.84 5.93 2.75
CA GLN A 46 8.79 7.23 2.11
C GLN A 46 7.56 7.32 1.20
N TRP A 47 6.76 8.36 1.42
CA TRP A 47 5.64 8.67 0.55
C TRP A 47 6.14 9.18 -0.80
N MET A 48 5.75 8.49 -1.86
CA MET A 48 6.09 8.87 -3.23
C MET A 48 5.11 9.94 -3.73
N LYS A 49 5.65 11.04 -4.27
CA LYS A 49 4.94 12.20 -4.87
C LYS A 49 3.42 12.12 -4.76
N PRO A 50 2.83 12.53 -3.62
CA PRO A 50 1.42 12.31 -3.42
C PRO A 50 0.62 13.37 -4.20
N GLY A 51 -0.45 12.95 -4.86
CA GLY A 51 -1.37 13.83 -5.59
C GLY A 51 -2.23 14.71 -4.68
N GLN A 52 -2.40 14.30 -3.43
CA GLN A 52 -3.15 14.98 -2.38
C GLN A 52 -2.43 14.77 -1.02
N ILE A 53 -2.77 15.51 0.02
CA ILE A 53 -2.13 15.41 1.34
C ILE A 53 -3.01 14.59 2.29
N LEU A 54 -2.51 13.44 2.75
CA LEU A 54 -3.09 12.74 3.92
C LEU A 54 -2.79 13.50 5.20
N SER A 55 -3.72 13.46 6.16
CA SER A 55 -3.47 13.97 7.51
C SER A 55 -2.27 13.25 8.17
N PRO A 56 -1.48 13.93 9.02
CA PRO A 56 -0.34 13.31 9.70
C PRO A 56 -0.70 12.07 10.52
N LYS A 57 -1.93 11.99 11.03
CA LYS A 57 -2.43 10.84 11.77
C LYS A 57 -2.66 9.62 10.87
N LEU A 58 -3.22 9.83 9.68
CA LEU A 58 -3.42 8.77 8.70
C LEU A 58 -2.08 8.28 8.13
N LYS A 59 -1.14 9.22 7.87
CA LYS A 59 0.20 8.85 7.40
C LYS A 59 0.89 7.90 8.36
N ARG A 60 1.00 8.29 9.64
CA ARG A 60 1.60 7.44 10.68
C ARG A 60 0.93 6.08 10.81
N MET A 61 -0.40 6.03 10.71
CA MET A 61 -1.13 4.77 10.77
C MET A 61 -0.77 3.84 9.62
N VAL A 62 -0.65 4.37 8.39
CA VAL A 62 -0.23 3.58 7.24
C VAL A 62 1.24 3.19 7.34
N GLU A 63 2.12 4.11 7.72
CA GLU A 63 3.55 3.85 7.92
C GLU A 63 3.78 2.71 8.92
N SER A 64 3.14 2.76 10.09
CA SER A 64 3.25 1.70 11.10
C SER A 64 2.68 0.37 10.62
N TRP A 65 1.59 0.39 9.84
CA TRP A 65 1.04 -0.86 9.29
C TRP A 65 1.97 -1.46 8.23
N VAL A 66 2.54 -0.64 7.33
CA VAL A 66 3.50 -1.07 6.31
C VAL A 66 4.76 -1.63 6.96
N GLU A 67 5.26 -0.99 8.03
CA GLU A 67 6.39 -1.47 8.81
C GLU A 67 6.09 -2.83 9.47
N ALA A 68 4.92 -2.98 10.08
CA ALA A 68 4.53 -4.23 10.74
C ALA A 68 4.39 -5.43 9.79
N HIS A 69 4.08 -5.19 8.51
CA HIS A 69 3.85 -6.24 7.50
C HIS A 69 4.89 -6.20 6.38
N GLU A 70 6.07 -5.58 6.62
CA GLU A 70 7.08 -5.34 5.58
C GLU A 70 7.43 -6.61 4.80
N LYS A 71 7.71 -7.70 5.52
CA LYS A 71 8.12 -8.98 4.92
C LYS A 71 7.05 -9.53 3.98
N GLU A 72 5.81 -9.59 4.45
CA GLU A 72 4.70 -10.16 3.69
C GLU A 72 4.37 -9.28 2.48
N LEU A 73 4.44 -7.95 2.63
CA LEU A 73 4.28 -7.01 1.52
C LEU A 73 5.37 -7.18 0.45
N LEU A 74 6.61 -7.48 0.83
CA LEU A 74 7.68 -7.77 -0.12
C LEU A 74 7.45 -9.09 -0.87
N GLU A 75 6.89 -10.10 -0.20
CA GLU A 75 6.48 -11.35 -0.84
C GLU A 75 5.33 -11.10 -1.85
N GLN A 76 4.30 -10.36 -1.45
CA GLN A 76 3.20 -9.99 -2.35
C GLN A 76 3.67 -9.13 -3.52
N TRP A 77 4.65 -8.25 -3.29
CA TRP A 77 5.27 -7.48 -4.36
C TRP A 77 5.97 -8.39 -5.37
N GLN A 78 6.70 -9.40 -4.91
CA GLN A 78 7.33 -10.37 -5.79
C GLN A 78 6.29 -11.15 -6.60
N ASN A 79 5.20 -11.59 -5.96
CA ASN A 79 4.09 -12.24 -6.65
C ASN A 79 3.50 -11.33 -7.73
N ALA A 80 3.26 -10.05 -7.41
CA ALA A 80 2.77 -9.07 -8.36
C ALA A 80 3.69 -8.94 -9.59
N MET A 81 5.00 -8.85 -9.38
CA MET A 81 5.99 -8.75 -10.45
C MET A 81 6.10 -10.02 -11.30
N ASN A 82 5.75 -11.17 -10.74
CA ASN A 82 5.72 -12.45 -11.43
C ASN A 82 4.36 -12.77 -12.09
N ASN A 83 3.37 -11.86 -12.01
CA ASN A 83 1.97 -12.11 -12.38
C ASN A 83 1.31 -13.28 -11.61
N GLU A 84 1.73 -13.49 -10.36
CA GLU A 84 1.17 -14.49 -9.45
C GLU A 84 0.06 -13.88 -8.57
N PRO A 85 -0.89 -14.67 -8.07
CA PRO A 85 -1.94 -14.16 -7.18
C PRO A 85 -1.38 -13.39 -5.97
N ILE A 86 -1.94 -12.22 -5.70
CA ILE A 86 -1.66 -11.43 -4.50
C ILE A 86 -2.69 -11.80 -3.44
N GLU A 87 -2.22 -12.04 -2.24
CA GLU A 87 -3.03 -12.36 -1.07
C GLU A 87 -3.15 -11.16 -0.12
N ILE A 88 -4.18 -11.19 0.73
CA ILE A 88 -4.32 -10.21 1.80
C ILE A 88 -3.30 -10.53 2.89
N VAL A 89 -2.56 -9.52 3.33
CA VAL A 89 -1.69 -9.59 4.52
C VAL A 89 -2.36 -8.97 5.73
N GLY A 90 -2.00 -9.47 6.91
CA GLY A 90 -2.57 -9.09 8.20
C GLY A 90 -3.40 -10.18 8.88
#